data_AF-A0A2D4GSW9-F1
#
_entry.id   AF-A0A2D4GSW9-F1
#
_cell.length_a   1.000
_cell.length_b   1.000
_cell.length_c   1.000
_cell.angle_alpha   90.00
_cell.angle_beta   90.00
_cell.angle_gamma   90.00
#
_symmetry.space_group_name_H-M   'P 1'
#
loop_
_entity.id
_entity.type
_entity.pdbx_description
1 polymer ?
#
loop_
_entity_poly.entity_id
_entity_poly.type
_entity_poly.pdbx_seq_one_letter_code
_entity_poly.pdbx_strand_id
1 'polypeptide(L)'
;MGLSAFRKFDIEAWMPGRNQYGEISSLSNCTDFQSRRLNIMYQDEKQQLSFAHTVNGTACAIPRMLIAILESNQLKDGSVRIPAVLQPLMGAEVIHKPSHTLLKYIGPNQAKKGKKPVSEKPWKT
;
A
#
# COMPACT_ATOMS: atom_id res chain seq x y z
N MET A 1 -14.12 -2.69 -16.62
CA MET A 1 -12.91 -3.35 -17.16
C MET A 1 -12.23 -2.36 -18.09
N GLY A 2 -10.93 -2.09 -17.93
CA GLY A 2 -10.21 -1.12 -18.78
C GLY A 2 -10.09 -1.60 -20.23
N LEU A 3 -9.59 -0.75 -21.13
CA LEU A 3 -9.55 -0.99 -22.59
C LEU A 3 -8.84 -2.30 -23.02
N SER A 4 -7.91 -2.81 -22.21
CA SER A 4 -7.05 -3.95 -22.58
C SER A 4 -7.46 -5.30 -22.00
N ALA A 5 -8.37 -5.35 -21.03
CA ALA A 5 -8.64 -6.59 -20.27
C ALA A 5 -9.83 -7.36 -20.84
N PHE A 6 -9.60 -8.58 -21.32
CA PHE A 6 -10.65 -9.52 -21.71
C PHE A 6 -11.36 -10.11 -20.49
N ARG A 7 -10.59 -10.45 -19.44
CA ARG A 7 -11.12 -10.83 -18.12
C ARG A 7 -10.28 -10.19 -17.03
N LYS A 8 -10.93 -9.75 -15.95
CA LYS A 8 -10.28 -9.16 -14.77
C LYS A 8 -10.84 -9.80 -13.50
N PHE A 9 -9.97 -10.12 -12.55
CA PHE A 9 -10.30 -10.61 -11.22
C PHE A 9 -9.60 -9.74 -10.19
N ASP A 10 -10.35 -9.26 -9.21
CA ASP A 10 -9.81 -8.45 -8.13
C ASP A 10 -9.92 -9.24 -6.82
N ILE A 11 -8.90 -9.10 -5.96
CA ILE A 11 -8.88 -9.65 -4.61
C ILE A 11 -8.94 -8.48 -3.65
N GLU A 12 -9.89 -8.54 -2.72
CA GLU A 12 -10.03 -7.56 -1.65
C GLU A 12 -9.69 -8.18 -0.30
N ALA A 13 -9.05 -7.39 0.57
CA ALA A 13 -8.80 -7.75 1.95
C ALA A 13 -9.71 -6.95 2.87
N TRP A 14 -10.16 -7.57 3.96
CA TRP A 14 -10.87 -6.88 5.03
C TRP A 14 -9.92 -5.93 5.78
N MET A 15 -10.38 -4.70 6.04
CA MET A 15 -9.64 -3.67 6.77
C MET A 15 -10.48 -3.22 7.97
N PRO A 16 -10.26 -3.78 9.19
CA PRO A 16 -11.09 -3.52 10.37
C PRO A 16 -11.25 -2.05 10.75
N GLY A 17 -10.17 -1.26 10.71
CA GLY A 17 -10.19 0.17 11.02
C GLY A 17 -10.96 0.98 9.97
N ARG A 18 -10.96 0.50 8.73
CA ARG A 18 -11.78 1.05 7.64
C ARG A 18 -13.22 0.54 7.63
N ASN A 19 -13.49 -0.58 8.30
CA ASN A 19 -14.76 -1.30 8.31
C ASN A 19 -15.31 -1.63 6.91
N GLN A 20 -14.43 -2.01 5.99
CA GLN A 20 -14.80 -2.41 4.64
C GLN A 20 -13.69 -3.26 4.00
N TYR A 21 -14.05 -3.93 2.90
CA TYR A 21 -13.07 -4.51 1.99
C TYR A 21 -12.37 -3.43 1.16
N GLY A 22 -11.12 -3.71 0.79
CA GLY A 22 -10.36 -2.90 -0.17
C GLY A 22 -9.47 -3.77 -1.06
N GLU A 23 -9.48 -3.48 -2.36
CA GLU A 23 -8.67 -4.18 -3.38
C GLU A 23 -7.17 -4.18 -3.02
N ILE A 24 -6.56 -5.37 -2.94
CA ILE A 24 -5.11 -5.57 -2.71
C ILE A 24 -4.38 -6.17 -3.90
N SER A 25 -5.11 -6.78 -4.84
CA SER A 25 -4.55 -7.36 -6.05
C SER A 25 -5.57 -7.34 -7.18
N SER A 26 -5.08 -7.22 -8.41
CA SER A 26 -5.84 -7.33 -9.63
C SER A 26 -5.08 -8.26 -10.59
N LEU A 27 -5.81 -9.14 -11.27
CA LEU A 27 -5.31 -10.04 -12.31
C LEU A 27 -6.11 -9.81 -13.59
N SER A 28 -5.42 -9.59 -14.71
CA SER A 28 -6.04 -9.35 -16.01
C SER A 28 -5.46 -10.27 -17.09
N ASN A 29 -6.35 -10.93 -17.83
CA ASN A 29 -6.03 -11.57 -19.10
C ASN A 29 -6.30 -10.55 -20.22
N CYS A 30 -5.27 -10.21 -20.99
CA CYS A 30 -5.34 -9.24 -22.07
C CYS A 30 -5.41 -9.90 -23.46
N THR A 31 -5.45 -11.24 -23.53
CA THR A 31 -5.40 -12.00 -24.80
C THR A 31 -4.29 -11.43 -25.69
N ASP A 32 -4.54 -11.15 -26.97
CA ASP A 32 -3.57 -10.59 -27.89
C ASP A 32 -3.61 -9.04 -27.98
N PHE A 33 -4.36 -8.35 -27.11
CA PHE A 33 -4.54 -6.89 -27.19
C PHE A 33 -3.21 -6.14 -27.08
N GLN A 34 -2.38 -6.52 -26.11
CA GLN A 34 -1.08 -5.89 -25.86
C GLN A 34 -0.03 -6.38 -26.86
N SER A 35 -0.02 -7.67 -27.17
CA SER A 35 0.96 -8.27 -28.07
C SER A 35 0.83 -7.74 -29.50
N ARG A 36 -0.39 -7.47 -29.99
CA ARG A 36 -0.60 -6.81 -31.29
C ARG A 36 -0.07 -5.38 -31.36
N ARG A 37 -0.02 -4.68 -30.23
CA ARG A 37 0.46 -3.28 -30.15
C ARG A 37 1.96 -3.17 -29.91
N LEU A 38 2.54 -4.19 -29.29
CA LEU A 38 3.97 -4.23 -28.92
C LEU A 38 4.77 -5.24 -29.74
N ASN A 39 4.15 -5.93 -30.70
CA ASN A 39 4.74 -7.00 -31.50
C ASN A 39 5.35 -8.14 -30.66
N ILE A 40 4.62 -8.59 -29.63
CA ILE A 40 5.05 -9.73 -28.80
C ILE A 40 4.60 -11.03 -29.47
N MET A 41 5.53 -11.72 -30.11
CA MET A 41 5.28 -12.91 -30.91
C MET A 41 5.88 -14.16 -30.27
N TYR A 42 5.37 -15.33 -30.66
CA TYR A 42 6.01 -16.61 -30.45
C TYR A 42 5.96 -17.42 -31.76
N GLN A 43 6.82 -18.43 -31.85
CA GLN A 43 6.81 -19.39 -32.94
C GLN A 43 6.19 -20.69 -32.45
N ASP A 44 5.21 -21.22 -33.18
CA ASP A 44 4.55 -22.48 -32.84
C ASP A 44 5.32 -23.71 -33.33
N GLU A 45 4.80 -24.91 -33.04
CA GLU A 45 5.39 -26.18 -33.46
C GLU A 45 5.48 -26.33 -34.99
N LYS A 46 4.63 -25.61 -35.73
CA LYS A 46 4.61 -25.58 -37.20
C LYS A 46 5.52 -24.51 -37.78
N GLN A 47 6.38 -23.90 -36.95
CA GLN A 47 7.30 -22.83 -37.33
C GLN A 47 6.59 -21.53 -37.77
N GLN A 48 5.31 -21.33 -37.43
CA GLN A 48 4.55 -20.14 -37.79
C GLN A 48 4.62 -19.08 -36.68
N LEU A 49 4.73 -17.81 -37.07
CA LEU A 49 4.71 -16.68 -36.14
C LEU A 49 3.26 -16.32 -35.76
N SER A 50 2.98 -16.28 -34.46
CA SER A 50 1.68 -15.92 -33.90
C SER A 50 1.83 -14.91 -32.75
N PHE A 51 0.81 -14.08 -32.52
CA PHE A 51 0.79 -13.15 -31.39
C PHE A 51 0.57 -13.91 -30.07
N ALA A 52 1.41 -13.64 -29.07
CA ALA A 52 1.26 -14.25 -27.76
C ALA A 52 0.04 -13.69 -27.02
N HIS A 53 -0.56 -14.47 -26.12
CA HIS A 53 -1.49 -13.93 -25.13
C HIS A 53 -0.74 -13.42 -23.91
N THR A 54 -1.15 -12.26 -23.38
CA THR A 54 -0.54 -11.67 -22.17
C THR A 54 -1.48 -11.71 -20.97
N VAL A 55 -0.92 -12.00 -19.80
CA VAL A 55 -1.60 -11.99 -18.51
C VAL A 55 -0.74 -11.20 -17.52
N ASN A 56 -1.36 -10.41 -16.66
CA ASN A 56 -0.68 -9.70 -15.57
C ASN A 56 -1.45 -9.87 -14.26
N GLY A 57 -0.74 -9.81 -13.13
CA GLY A 57 -1.32 -9.94 -11.80
C GLY A 57 -0.47 -9.24 -10.74
N THR A 58 -1.11 -8.57 -9.78
CA THR A 58 -0.41 -7.95 -8.65
C THR A 58 -0.01 -9.02 -7.63
N ALA A 59 1.29 -9.24 -7.45
CA ALA A 59 1.78 -10.16 -6.42
C ALA A 59 1.59 -9.59 -5.00
N CYS A 60 2.01 -8.34 -4.78
CA CYS A 60 1.88 -7.68 -3.48
C CYS A 60 1.89 -6.15 -3.64
N ALA A 61 0.78 -5.48 -3.31
CA ALA A 61 0.69 -4.02 -3.25
C ALA A 61 0.88 -3.54 -1.81
N ILE A 62 2.11 -3.12 -1.47
CA ILE A 62 2.54 -2.83 -0.09
C ILE A 62 1.59 -1.92 0.70
N PRO A 63 1.10 -0.77 0.19
CA PRO A 63 0.35 0.17 1.03
C PRO A 63 -0.91 -0.43 1.67
N ARG A 64 -1.75 -1.11 0.87
CA ARG A 64 -3.00 -1.72 1.39
C ARG A 64 -2.74 -3.03 2.12
N MET A 65 -1.68 -3.75 1.75
CA MET A 65 -1.24 -4.92 2.51
C MET A 65 -0.83 -4.54 3.94
N LEU A 66 -0.11 -3.42 4.13
CA LEU A 66 0.22 -2.92 5.46
C LEU A 66 -1.02 -2.60 6.29
N ILE A 67 -2.02 -1.92 5.70
CA ILE A 67 -3.29 -1.62 6.39
C ILE A 67 -3.96 -2.92 6.86
N ALA A 68 -4.17 -3.87 5.94
CA ALA A 68 -4.85 -5.12 6.25
C ALA A 68 -4.10 -5.94 7.32
N ILE A 69 -2.77 -6.01 7.24
CA ILE A 69 -1.94 -6.75 8.21
C ILE A 69 -1.97 -6.07 9.57
N LEU A 70 -1.71 -4.76 9.64
CA LEU A 70 -1.63 -4.03 10.91
C LEU A 70 -2.97 -4.02 11.65
N GLU A 71 -4.07 -3.72 10.94
CA GLU A 71 -5.39 -3.63 11.55
C GLU A 71 -5.94 -5.01 11.98
N SER A 72 -5.69 -6.06 11.19
CA SER A 72 -6.19 -7.41 11.50
C SER A 72 -5.38 -8.14 12.57
N ASN A 73 -4.14 -7.71 12.83
CA ASN A 73 -3.25 -8.37 13.79
C ASN A 73 -2.92 -7.49 15.02
N GLN A 74 -3.66 -6.39 15.22
CA GLN A 74 -3.50 -5.54 16.40
C GLN A 74 -3.84 -6.28 17.69
N LEU A 75 -3.08 -6.00 18.76
CA LEU A 75 -3.30 -6.52 20.10
C LEU A 75 -3.82 -5.41 21.02
N LYS A 76 -4.40 -5.80 22.16
CA LYS A 76 -5.11 -4.90 23.08
C LYS A 76 -4.22 -3.79 23.67
N ASP A 77 -2.91 -4.01 23.72
CA ASP A 77 -1.90 -3.08 24.22
C ASP A 77 -1.32 -2.16 23.12
N GLY A 78 -1.81 -2.26 21.88
CA GLY A 78 -1.34 -1.50 20.73
C GLY A 78 -0.12 -2.11 20.02
N SER A 79 0.39 -3.25 20.48
CA SER A 79 1.37 -4.03 19.71
C SER A 79 0.69 -4.77 18.55
N VAL A 80 1.46 -5.26 17.57
CA VAL A 80 0.91 -5.95 16.39
C VAL A 80 1.58 -7.30 16.22
N ARG A 81 0.79 -8.37 16.17
CA ARG A 81 1.31 -9.71 15.88
C ARG A 81 1.79 -9.79 14.42
N ILE A 82 2.98 -10.33 14.23
CA ILE A 82 3.54 -10.57 12.89
C ILE A 82 3.02 -11.93 12.39
N PRO A 83 2.39 -12.01 11.20
CA PRO A 83 2.00 -13.27 10.59
C PRO A 83 3.18 -14.24 10.52
N ALA A 84 2.96 -15.53 10.84
CA ALA A 84 4.03 -16.53 10.94
C ALA A 84 4.97 -16.55 9.72
N VAL A 85 4.40 -16.38 8.51
CA VAL A 85 5.15 -16.34 7.25
C VAL A 85 6.11 -15.15 7.09
N LEU A 86 5.90 -14.06 7.85
CA LEU A 86 6.74 -12.87 7.84
C LEU A 86 7.77 -12.84 8.97
N GLN A 87 7.62 -13.68 10.00
CA GLN A 87 8.50 -13.68 11.17
C GLN A 87 9.98 -13.95 10.83
N PRO A 88 10.34 -14.87 9.90
CA PRO A 88 11.75 -15.07 9.51
C PRO A 88 12.39 -13.84 8.87
N LEU A 89 11.58 -12.99 8.21
CA LEU A 89 12.05 -11.74 7.59
C LEU A 89 12.17 -10.62 8.63
N MET A 90 11.31 -10.62 9.63
CA MET A 90 11.23 -9.57 10.66
C MET A 90 12.12 -9.84 11.88
N GLY A 91 12.51 -11.09 12.13
CA GLY A 91 13.28 -11.50 13.31
C GLY A 91 12.50 -11.35 14.64
N ALA A 92 11.18 -11.25 14.57
CA ALA A 92 10.30 -11.06 15.73
C ALA A 92 8.90 -11.64 15.48
N GLU A 93 8.19 -11.97 16.55
CA GLU A 93 6.80 -12.43 16.50
C GLU A 93 5.79 -11.29 16.64
N VAL A 94 6.19 -10.17 17.25
CA VAL A 94 5.33 -9.03 17.57
C VAL A 94 6.10 -7.73 17.35
N ILE A 95 5.45 -6.74 16.74
CA ILE A 95 5.93 -5.36 16.64
C ILE A 95 5.53 -4.63 17.92
N HIS A 96 6.53 -4.17 18.67
CA HIS A 96 6.36 -3.38 19.89
C HIS A 96 6.70 -1.90 19.66
N LYS A 97 6.36 -1.08 20.66
CA LYS A 97 6.81 0.31 20.72
C LYS A 97 8.35 0.34 20.65
N PRO A 98 8.94 1.21 19.81
CA PRO A 98 10.38 1.30 19.70
C PRO A 98 11.04 1.79 21.00
N SER A 99 12.28 1.33 21.24
CA SER A 99 13.10 1.77 22.36
C SER A 99 13.73 3.15 22.16
N HIS A 100 13.87 3.60 20.90
CA HIS A 100 14.44 4.90 20.59
C HIS A 100 13.46 6.04 20.93
N THR A 101 14.01 7.22 21.20
CA THR A 101 13.20 8.42 21.41
C THR A 101 12.61 8.88 20.08
N LEU A 102 11.29 9.07 20.01
CA LEU A 102 10.64 9.59 18.83
C LEU A 102 11.15 11.01 18.51
N LEU A 103 11.21 11.33 17.21
CA LEU A 103 11.62 12.65 16.75
C LEU A 103 10.72 13.73 17.36
N LYS A 104 11.36 14.79 17.88
CA LYS A 104 10.66 15.97 18.39
C LYS A 104 10.70 17.06 17.32
N TYR A 105 9.54 17.56 16.95
CA TYR A 105 9.44 18.68 16.03
C TYR A 105 9.97 19.97 16.70
N ILE A 106 11.01 20.57 16.13
CA ILE A 106 11.66 21.78 16.64
C ILE A 106 11.45 23.01 15.74
N GLY A 107 10.61 22.90 14.71
CA GLY A 107 10.36 23.99 13.77
C GLY A 107 9.56 25.16 14.37
N PRO A 108 9.55 26.32 13.71
CA PRO A 108 8.88 27.53 14.20
C PRO A 108 7.35 27.44 14.14
N ASN A 109 6.78 26.52 13.34
CA ASN A 109 5.34 26.33 13.17
C ASN A 109 4.76 25.43 14.26
N GLN A 110 5.02 25.76 15.52
CA GLN A 110 4.41 25.11 16.68
C GLN A 110 3.89 26.16 17.65
N ALA A 111 2.84 25.81 18.39
CA ALA A 111 2.35 26.66 19.47
C ALA A 111 3.49 26.95 20.45
N LYS A 112 3.92 28.21 20.53
CA LYS A 112 4.95 28.63 21.48
C LYS A 112 4.35 28.58 22.88
N LYS A 113 4.73 27.58 23.69
CA LYS A 113 4.43 27.59 25.12
C LYS A 113 4.99 28.88 25.73
N GLY A 114 4.11 29.80 26.15
CA GLY A 114 4.48 30.91 27.03
C GLY A 114 4.62 32.32 26.44
N LYS A 115 4.15 32.64 25.22
CA LYS A 115 4.01 34.06 24.85
C LYS A 115 2.79 34.66 25.59
N LYS A 116 3.03 35.39 26.68
CA LYS A 116 2.03 36.33 27.23
C LYS A 116 1.54 37.24 26.09
N PRO A 117 0.24 37.60 26.05
CA PRO A 117 -0.24 38.55 25.05
C PRO A 117 0.62 39.81 25.12
N VAL A 118 1.17 40.21 23.99
CA VAL A 118 1.88 41.49 23.87
C VAL A 118 0.83 42.55 24.16
N SER A 119 1.00 43.30 25.25
CA SER A 119 0.10 44.42 25.58
C SER A 119 0.07 45.37 24.39
N GLU A 120 -1.11 45.57 23.80
CA GLU A 120 -1.32 46.57 22.75
C GLU A 120 -0.88 47.93 23.31
N LYS A 121 0.16 48.54 22.73
CA LYS A 121 0.45 49.94 23.00
C LYS A 121 -0.60 50.77 22.25
N PRO A 122 -1.32 51.68 22.93
CA PRO A 122 -2.31 52.51 22.26
C PRO A 122 -1.59 53.40 21.24
N TRP A 123 -2.16 53.49 20.04
CA TRP A 123 -1.71 54.42 19.01
C TRP A 123 -1.77 55.85 19.58
N LYS A 124 -0.64 56.56 19.55
CA LYS A 124 -0.65 58.00 19.80
C LYS A 124 -1.09 58.69 18.52
N THR A 125 -2.26 59.33 18.58
CA THR A 125 -2.72 60.37 17.65
C THR A 125 -1.80 61.58 17.70
#